data_AF-A0A6G2PZH1-F1
#
_entry.id   AF-A0A6G2PZH1-F1
#
_cell.length_a   1.000
_cell.length_b   1.000
_cell.length_c   1.000
_cell.angle_alpha   90.00
_cell.angle_beta   90.00
_cell.angle_gamma   90.00
#
_symmetry.space_group_name_H-M   'P 1'
#
loop_
_entity.id
_entity.type
_entity.pdbx_description
1 polymer ?
#
loop_
_entity_poly.entity_id
_entity_poly.type
_entity_poly.pdbx_seq_one_letter_code
_entity_poly.pdbx_strand_id
1 'polypeptide(L)' 'MPVTVLLVDDEPLVRAGLRAVLGAQSDIEVVGEAADGAAVIPLVRRLRP' A
#
# COMPACT_ATOMS: atom_id res chain seq x y z
N MET A 1 16.37 -6.40 -3.11
CA MET A 1 15.45 -5.25 -3.27
C MET A 1 14.15 -5.66 -2.60
N PRO A 2 13.59 -4.84 -1.70
CA PRO A 2 12.31 -5.17 -1.07
C PRO A 2 11.18 -5.17 -2.11
N VAL A 3 10.13 -5.95 -1.86
CA VAL A 3 8.88 -5.91 -2.60
C VAL A 3 8.14 -4.64 -2.21
N THR A 4 7.88 -3.78 -3.18
CA THR A 4 7.08 -2.56 -2.97
C THR A 4 5.59 -2.87 -3.06
N VAL A 5 4.79 -2.25 -2.20
CA VAL A 5 3.35 -2.51 -2.09
C VAL A 5 2.57 -1.21 -2.05
N LEU A 6 1.53 -1.13 -2.85
CA LEU A 6 0.46 -0.12 -2.76
C LEU A 6 -0.76 -0.77 -2.11
N LEU A 7 -1.16 -0.28 -0.94
CA LEU A 7 -2.36 -0.76 -0.25
C LEU A 7 -3.61 -0.04 -0.76
N VAL A 8 -4.65 -0.79 -1.12
CA VAL A 8 -5.93 -0.25 -1.58
C VAL A 8 -7.05 -0.92 -0.82
N ASP A 9 -7.71 -0.17 0.05
CA ASP A 9 -8.82 -0.65 0.88
C ASP A 9 -9.64 0.56 1.37
N ASP A 10 -10.96 0.52 1.28
CA ASP A 10 -11.86 1.61 1.68
C ASP A 10 -12.07 1.68 3.20
N GLU A 11 -11.71 0.64 3.95
CA GLU A 11 -11.84 0.56 5.40
C GLU A 11 -10.54 1.02 6.10
N PRO A 12 -10.53 2.15 6.82
CA PRO A 12 -9.31 2.69 7.44
C PRO A 12 -8.64 1.74 8.44
N LEU A 13 -9.44 0.99 9.19
CA LEU A 13 -8.94 0.05 10.20
C LEU A 13 -8.20 -1.13 9.55
N VAL A 14 -8.74 -1.67 8.46
CA VAL A 14 -8.13 -2.76 7.70
C VAL A 14 -6.79 -2.30 7.12
N ARG A 15 -6.75 -1.13 6.50
CA ARG A 15 -5.53 -0.59 5.90
C ARG A 15 -4.43 -0.33 6.94
N ALA A 16 -4.80 0.19 8.12
CA ALA A 16 -3.87 0.37 9.23
C ALA A 16 -3.30 -0.99 9.73
N GLY A 17 -4.16 -2.01 9.84
CA GLY A 17 -3.75 -3.37 10.21
C GLY A 17 -2.79 -4.00 9.19
N LEU A 18 -3.13 -3.92 7.89
CA LEU A 18 -2.27 -4.42 6.81
C LEU A 18 -0.92 -3.71 6.79
N ARG A 19 -0.89 -2.38 6.96
CA ARG A 19 0.36 -1.62 7.06
C ARG A 19 1.23 -2.09 8.22
N ALA A 20 0.64 -2.34 9.39
CA ALA A 20 1.38 -2.82 10.56
C ALA A 20 1.99 -4.22 10.33
N VAL A 21 1.21 -5.15 9.74
CA VAL A 21 1.67 -6.52 9.45
C VAL A 21 2.76 -6.53 8.39
N LEU A 22 2.56 -5.80 7.29
CA LEU A 22 3.53 -5.74 6.19
C LEU A 22 4.80 -4.97 6.59
N GLY A 23 4.67 -3.89 7.36
CA GLY A 23 5.81 -3.11 7.84
C GLY A 23 6.69 -3.83 8.86
N ALA A 24 6.24 -4.95 9.40
CA ALA A 24 7.06 -5.84 10.24
C ALA A 24 7.95 -6.79 9.42
N GLN A 25 7.71 -6.93 8.11
CA GLN A 25 8.53 -7.76 7.22
C GLN A 25 9.70 -6.93 6.69
N SER A 26 10.93 -7.47 6.77
CA SER A 26 12.14 -6.76 6.35
C SER A 26 12.33 -6.69 4.84
N ASP A 27 11.55 -7.46 4.08
CA ASP A 27 11.58 -7.55 2.62
C ASP A 27 10.38 -6.88 1.94
N ILE A 28 9.52 -6.18 2.69
CA ILE A 28 8.34 -5.48 2.15
C ILE A 28 8.37 -4.00 2.51
N GLU A 29 8.02 -3.14 1.54
CA GLU A 29 7.88 -1.69 1.74
C GLU A 29 6.51 -1.22 1.24
N VAL A 30 5.69 -0.67 2.13
CA VAL A 30 4.42 -0.02 1.74
C VAL A 30 4.73 1.41 1.26
N VAL A 31 4.69 1.60 -0.06
CA VAL A 31 5.07 2.86 -0.73
C VAL A 31 3.89 3.81 -0.95
N GLY A 32 2.67 3.35 -0.69
CA GLY A 32 1.46 4.19 -0.78
C GLY A 32 0.21 3.49 -0.28
N GLU A 33 -0.83 4.30 -0.12
CA GLU A 33 -2.17 3.90 0.31
C GLU A 33 -3.23 4.60 -0.54
N ALA A 34 -4.34 3.92 -0.81
CA ALA A 34 -5.55 4.48 -1.40
C ALA A 34 -6.80 3.92 -0.70
N ALA A 35 -7.82 4.76 -0.56
CA ALA A 35 -9.15 4.37 -0.09
C ALA A 35 -10.19 4.29 -1.21
N ASP A 36 -9.80 4.61 -2.45
CA ASP A 36 -10.71 4.68 -3.59
C ASP A 36 -10.00 4.24 -4.88
N GLY A 37 -10.77 3.60 -5.77
CA GLY A 37 -10.29 3.06 -7.04
C GLY A 37 -9.75 4.12 -8.00
N ALA A 38 -10.30 5.34 -7.98
CA ALA A 38 -9.85 6.42 -8.87
C ALA A 38 -8.42 6.89 -8.54
N ALA A 39 -7.97 6.72 -7.30
CA ALA A 39 -6.61 7.05 -6.89
C ALA A 39 -5.57 5.99 -7.32
N VAL A 40 -5.99 4.75 -7.60
CA VAL A 40 -5.08 3.61 -7.83
C VAL A 40 -4.21 3.78 -9.06
N ILE A 41 -4.79 4.05 -10.23
CA ILE A 41 -4.01 4.16 -11.48
C ILE A 41 -2.98 5.31 -11.42
N PRO A 42 -3.32 6.52 -10.95
CA PRO A 42 -2.34 7.57 -10.69
C PRO A 42 -1.20 7.13 -9.75
N LEU A 43 -1.54 6.44 -8.66
CA LEU A 43 -0.58 5.98 -7.66
C LEU A 43 0.35 4.89 -8.22
N VAL A 44 -0.17 3.89 -8.92
CA VAL A 44 0.64 2.85 -9.57
C VAL A 44 1.62 3.46 -10.57
N ARG A 45 1.17 4.42 -11.39
CA ARG A 45 2.04 5.08 -12.37
C ARG A 45 3.17 5.86 -11.71
N ARG A 46 2.89 6.55 -10.60
CA ARG A 46 3.82 7.40 -9.86
C ARG A 46 4.80 6.59 -9.01
N LEU A 47 4.29 5.63 -8.24
CA LEU A 47 5.04 4.89 -7.23
C LEU A 47 5.74 3.66 -7.81
N ARG A 48 5.26 3.14 -8.96
CA ARG A 48 5.76 1.90 -9.57
C ARG A 48 5.89 0.77 -8.52
N PRO A 49 4.84 0.53 -7.71
CA PRO A 49 4.87 -0.48 -6.67
C PRO A 49 5.02 -1.88 -7.27
#